data_AF-A0A420CU63-F1
#
_entry.id   AF-A0A420CU63-F1
#
_cell.length_a   1.000
_cell.length_b   1.000
_cell.length_c   1.000
_cell.angle_alpha   90.00
_cell.angle_beta   90.00
_cell.angle_gamma   90.00
#
_symmetry.space_group_name_H-M   'P 1'
#
loop_
_entity.id
_entity.type
_entity.pdbx_description
1 polymer ?
#
loop_
_entity_poly.entity_id
_entity_poly.type
_entity_poly.pdbx_seq_one_letter_code
_entity_poly.pdbx_strand_id
1 'polypeptide(L)'
;MGVDYSANYGIGFKLRHPQSNEKFEKEYDSNFISFFQGEIVPLINEKKDFQYFEVGEGSYDGTENEVYVTIKGGLAPIWDNALRRCADLKTFLWSLDLISLEDQADIVGGLEVY
;
A
#
# COMPACT_ATOMS: atom_id res chain seq x y z
N MET A 1 4.92 7.28 29.63
CA MET A 1 4.36 8.18 28.61
C MET A 1 3.53 7.31 27.70
N GLY A 2 2.31 7.73 27.34
CA GLY A 2 1.50 7.00 26.36
C GLY A 2 2.05 7.27 24.96
N VAL A 3 1.91 6.29 24.07
CA VAL A 3 2.30 6.35 22.67
C VAL A 3 0.99 6.35 21.89
N ASP A 4 0.79 7.32 20.99
CA ASP A 4 -0.41 7.39 20.16
C ASP A 4 -0.25 6.44 18.97
N TYR A 5 -1.26 5.62 18.72
CA TYR A 5 -1.25 4.66 17.61
C TYR A 5 -2.64 4.52 16.96
N SER A 6 -2.65 4.17 15.68
CA SER A 6 -3.86 3.79 14.95
C SER A 6 -3.73 2.35 14.43
N ALA A 7 -4.86 1.63 14.36
CA ALA A 7 -4.91 0.29 13.81
C ALA A 7 -5.54 0.33 12.42
N ASN A 8 -4.78 -0.15 11.42
CA ASN A 8 -5.18 -0.17 10.02
C ASN A 8 -5.32 -1.61 9.52
N TYR A 9 -6.33 -1.89 8.69
CA TYR A 9 -6.53 -3.21 8.10
C TYR A 9 -7.32 -3.13 6.78
N GLY A 10 -7.20 -4.18 5.96
CA GLY A 10 -7.98 -4.35 4.75
C GLY A 10 -7.58 -5.61 3.98
N ILE A 11 -8.14 -5.78 2.78
CA ILE A 11 -7.71 -6.83 1.85
C ILE A 11 -6.91 -6.19 0.74
N GLY A 12 -5.69 -6.69 0.53
CA GLY A 12 -4.81 -6.14 -0.48
C GLY A 12 -3.40 -6.69 -0.37
N PHE A 13 -2.43 -5.81 -0.61
CA PHE A 13 -1.04 -6.18 -0.81
C PHE A 13 -0.11 -5.29 0.01
N LYS A 14 0.93 -5.92 0.55
CA LYS A 14 2.13 -5.21 1.01
C LYS A 14 2.92 -4.78 -0.22
N LEU A 15 3.28 -3.50 -0.29
CA LEU A 15 4.08 -3.00 -1.40
C LEU A 15 5.56 -3.31 -1.21
N ARG A 16 6.27 -3.39 -2.33
CA ARG A 16 7.72 -3.52 -2.40
C ARG A 16 8.31 -2.33 -3.16
N HIS A 17 9.61 -2.13 -2.99
CA HIS A 17 10.34 -1.12 -3.73
C HIS A 17 10.31 -1.48 -5.21
N PRO A 18 9.98 -0.52 -6.10
CA PRO A 18 9.98 -0.78 -7.53
C PRO A 18 11.41 -1.08 -7.98
N GLN A 19 11.61 -2.19 -8.70
CA GLN A 19 12.93 -2.63 -9.14
C GLN A 19 13.34 -2.00 -10.47
N SER A 20 12.36 -1.55 -11.25
CA SER A 20 12.56 -1.11 -12.64
C SER A 20 12.29 0.37 -12.85
N ASN A 21 12.09 1.16 -11.78
CA ASN A 21 11.68 2.55 -11.88
C ASN A 21 12.87 3.51 -11.74
N GLU A 22 13.31 4.12 -12.85
CA GLU A 22 14.44 5.05 -12.85
C GLU A 22 14.23 6.28 -11.96
N LYS A 23 12.99 6.75 -11.79
CA LYS A 23 12.70 7.90 -10.92
C LYS A 23 12.93 7.55 -9.45
N PHE A 24 12.57 6.34 -9.05
CA PHE A 24 12.74 5.89 -7.67
C PHE A 24 14.20 6.00 -7.22
N GLU A 25 15.14 5.57 -8.06
CA GLU A 25 16.57 5.69 -7.76
C GLU A 25 17.10 7.12 -7.93
N LYS A 26 16.75 7.82 -9.02
CA LYS A 26 17.39 9.10 -9.38
C LYS A 26 16.77 10.32 -8.72
N GLU A 27 15.44 10.39 -8.64
CA GLU A 27 14.71 11.57 -8.18
C GLU A 27 14.38 11.48 -6.68
N TYR A 28 14.16 10.27 -6.18
CA TYR A 28 13.74 10.01 -4.80
C TYR A 28 14.83 9.39 -3.92
N ASP A 29 16.06 9.21 -4.42
CA ASP A 29 17.21 8.66 -3.68
C ASP A 29 16.89 7.33 -2.96
N SER A 30 16.12 6.47 -3.62
CA SER A 30 15.64 5.18 -3.08
C SER A 30 14.77 5.29 -1.81
N ASN A 31 14.22 6.46 -1.49
CA ASN A 31 13.28 6.65 -0.39
C ASN A 31 11.87 6.24 -0.83
N PHE A 32 11.39 5.09 -0.34
CA PHE A 32 10.14 4.50 -0.84
C PHE A 32 8.92 5.28 -0.41
N ILE A 33 8.88 5.76 0.84
CA ILE A 33 7.76 6.59 1.34
C ILE A 33 7.60 7.86 0.51
N SER A 34 8.70 8.57 0.23
CA SER A 34 8.66 9.82 -0.56
C SER A 34 8.20 9.55 -1.99
N PHE A 35 8.72 8.49 -2.62
CA PHE A 35 8.28 8.06 -3.95
C PHE A 35 6.80 7.66 -3.96
N PHE A 36 6.36 6.91 -2.95
CA PHE A 36 4.98 6.46 -2.81
C PHE A 36 4.02 7.65 -2.69
N GLN A 37 4.33 8.60 -1.81
CA GLN A 37 3.53 9.82 -1.61
C GLN A 37 3.52 10.73 -2.86
N GLY A 38 4.64 10.82 -3.58
CA GLY A 38 4.78 11.68 -4.76
C GLY A 38 4.15 11.11 -6.04
N GLU A 39 4.38 9.83 -6.35
CA GLU A 39 4.01 9.22 -7.63
C GLU A 39 2.80 8.29 -7.52
N ILE A 40 2.66 7.55 -6.42
CA ILE A 40 1.68 6.44 -6.33
C ILE A 40 0.37 6.89 -5.68
N VAL A 41 0.43 7.68 -4.60
CA VAL A 41 -0.76 8.20 -3.91
C VAL A 41 -1.69 8.99 -4.84
N PRO A 42 -1.22 9.86 -5.75
CA PRO A 42 -2.09 10.51 -6.73
C PRO A 42 -2.87 9.51 -7.60
N LEU A 43 -2.21 8.44 -8.07
CA LEU A 43 -2.84 7.40 -8.88
C LEU A 43 -3.88 6.60 -8.08
N ILE A 44 -3.61 6.33 -6.80
CA ILE A 44 -4.57 5.68 -5.91
C ILE A 44 -5.78 6.59 -5.67
N ASN A 45 -5.57 7.88 -5.47
CA ASN A 45 -6.65 8.85 -5.22
C ASN A 45 -7.60 9.01 -6.41
N GLU A 46 -7.14 8.77 -7.64
CA GLU A 46 -8.00 8.69 -8.83
C GLU A 46 -8.91 7.45 -8.83
N LYS A 47 -8.54 6.40 -8.09
CA LYS A 47 -9.28 5.13 -8.00
C LYS A 47 -10.19 5.15 -6.78
N LYS A 48 -11.49 5.28 -7.02
CA LYS A 48 -12.52 5.27 -5.95
C LYS A 48 -12.54 3.98 -5.12
N ASP A 49 -12.06 2.89 -5.69
CA ASP A 49 -12.13 1.55 -5.11
C ASP A 49 -10.89 1.17 -4.30
N PHE A 50 -9.86 2.00 -4.24
CA PHE A 50 -8.62 1.70 -3.53
C PHE A 50 -8.43 2.65 -2.36
N GLN A 51 -7.67 2.19 -1.37
CA GLN A 51 -7.19 2.97 -0.24
C GLN A 51 -5.81 2.45 0.15
N TYR A 52 -5.06 3.22 0.91
CA TYR A 52 -3.75 2.81 1.40
C TYR A 52 -3.60 3.20 2.86
N PHE A 53 -2.63 2.59 3.53
CA PHE A 53 -2.22 2.95 4.87
C PHE A 53 -0.76 2.56 5.09
N GLU A 54 -0.12 3.26 6.02
CA GLU A 54 1.24 2.99 6.49
C GLU A 54 1.14 2.33 7.87
N VAL A 55 2.05 1.42 8.18
CA VAL A 55 2.18 0.80 9.51
C VAL A 55 3.64 0.69 9.88
N GLY A 56 3.94 0.79 11.17
CA GLY A 56 5.31 0.78 11.68
C GLY A 56 5.53 1.84 12.75
N GLU A 57 6.76 1.82 13.27
CA GLU A 57 7.25 2.69 14.33
C GLU A 57 8.25 3.72 13.79
N GLY A 58 8.26 3.97 12.47
CA GLY A 58 9.24 4.83 11.82
C GLY A 58 9.27 6.27 12.36
N SER A 59 8.15 6.77 12.87
CA SER A 59 8.06 8.07 13.56
C SER A 59 8.87 8.10 14.86
N TYR A 60 9.10 6.96 15.50
CA TYR A 60 9.79 6.81 16.79
C TYR A 60 11.26 6.41 16.66
N ASP A 61 11.56 5.42 15.81
CA ASP A 61 12.90 4.83 15.74
C ASP A 61 13.65 5.17 14.43
N GLY A 62 12.99 5.86 13.50
CA GLY A 62 13.55 6.22 12.20
C GLY A 62 13.62 5.05 11.21
N THR A 63 12.99 3.91 11.52
CA THR A 63 12.82 2.82 10.55
C THR A 63 11.85 3.19 9.44
N GLU A 64 11.95 2.52 8.30
CA GLU A 64 11.03 2.74 7.20
C GLU A 64 9.71 2.02 7.49
N ASN A 65 8.60 2.75 7.41
CA ASN A 65 7.27 2.18 7.57
C ASN A 65 6.92 1.24 6.41
N GLU A 66 6.06 0.28 6.69
CA GLU A 66 5.51 -0.61 5.69
C GLU A 66 4.26 0.02 5.06
N VAL A 67 4.18 -0.01 3.73
CA VAL A 67 3.03 0.52 2.99
C VAL A 67 2.15 -0.61 2.47
N TYR A 68 0.84 -0.45 2.68
CA TYR A 68 -0.16 -1.38 2.19
C TYR A 68 -1.20 -0.65 1.33
N VAL A 69 -1.65 -1.31 0.26
CA VAL A 69 -2.77 -0.83 -0.56
C VAL A 69 -3.86 -1.88 -0.54
N THR A 70 -5.08 -1.44 -0.25
CA THR A 70 -6.24 -2.30 -0.05
C THR A 70 -7.45 -1.82 -0.84
N ILE A 71 -8.41 -2.72 -1.04
CA ILE A 71 -9.71 -2.34 -1.59
C ILE A 71 -10.52 -1.53 -0.56
N LYS A 72 -11.15 -0.44 -1.01
CA LYS A 72 -11.96 0.45 -0.17
C LYS A 72 -13.31 -0.17 0.19
N GLY A 73 -13.73 -0.03 1.45
CA GLY A 73 -15.04 -0.50 1.92
C GLY A 73 -15.07 -1.98 2.35
N GLY A 74 -16.12 -2.35 3.09
CA GLY A 74 -16.27 -3.69 3.66
C GLY A 74 -16.61 -4.77 2.64
N LEU A 75 -16.37 -6.03 3.03
CA LEU A 75 -16.62 -7.25 2.26
C LEU A 75 -18.10 -7.56 1.95
N ALA A 76 -19.05 -6.73 2.41
CA ALA A 76 -20.48 -6.98 2.24
C ALA A 76 -21.01 -6.20 1.01
N PRO A 77 -21.70 -6.81 0.02
CA PRO A 77 -22.44 -8.08 0.07
C PRO A 77 -22.20 -9.08 -1.09
N ILE A 78 -21.15 -8.96 -1.91
CA ILE A 78 -20.92 -9.89 -3.04
C ILE A 78 -19.44 -10.23 -3.15
N TRP A 79 -19.09 -11.46 -2.79
CA TRP A 79 -17.73 -12.01 -2.85
C TRP A 79 -17.10 -11.87 -4.25
N ASP A 80 -17.88 -12.08 -5.31
CA ASP A 80 -17.42 -11.94 -6.70
C ASP A 80 -16.95 -10.52 -7.04
N ASN A 81 -17.58 -9.51 -6.44
CA ASN A 81 -17.18 -8.12 -6.62
C ASN A 81 -15.86 -7.84 -5.89
N ALA A 82 -15.66 -8.42 -4.69
CA ALA A 82 -14.40 -8.31 -3.97
C ALA A 82 -13.25 -8.98 -4.73
N LEU A 83 -13.46 -10.18 -5.28
CA LEU A 83 -12.47 -10.88 -6.10
C LEU A 83 -12.06 -10.07 -7.34
N ARG A 84 -13.04 -9.50 -8.06
CA ARG A 84 -12.77 -8.64 -9.22
C ARG A 84 -11.93 -7.43 -8.82
N ARG A 85 -12.31 -6.73 -7.75
CA ARG A 85 -11.59 -5.56 -7.25
C ARG A 85 -10.16 -5.91 -6.79
N CYS A 86 -9.96 -7.09 -6.21
CA CYS A 86 -8.63 -7.58 -5.86
C CYS A 86 -7.79 -7.88 -7.11
N ALA A 87 -8.38 -8.44 -8.16
CA ALA A 87 -7.69 -8.68 -9.43
C ALA A 87 -7.32 -7.36 -10.14
N ASP A 88 -8.22 -6.38 -10.10
CA ASP A 88 -7.98 -5.03 -10.62
C ASP A 88 -6.86 -4.33 -9.83
N LEU A 89 -6.87 -4.45 -8.50
CA LEU A 89 -5.80 -3.95 -7.62
C LEU A 89 -4.46 -4.62 -7.92
N LYS A 90 -4.45 -5.96 -8.06
CA LYS A 90 -3.24 -6.72 -8.42
C LYS A 90 -2.66 -6.25 -9.74
N THR A 91 -3.50 -6.11 -10.77
CA THR A 91 -3.07 -5.65 -12.09
C THR A 91 -2.50 -4.23 -12.03
N PHE A 92 -3.17 -3.34 -11.29
CA PHE A 92 -2.72 -1.97 -11.07
C PHE A 92 -1.34 -1.94 -10.39
N LEU A 93 -1.16 -2.60 -9.25
CA LEU A 93 0.09 -2.58 -8.50
C LEU A 93 1.23 -3.28 -9.26
N TRP A 94 0.93 -4.37 -9.96
CA TRP A 94 1.92 -5.06 -10.79
C TRP A 94 2.38 -4.21 -11.97
N SER A 95 1.47 -3.45 -12.61
CA SER A 95 1.84 -2.52 -13.69
C SER A 95 2.75 -1.37 -13.23
N LEU A 96 2.77 -1.11 -11.92
CA LEU A 96 3.63 -0.11 -11.28
C LEU A 96 4.91 -0.72 -10.68
N ASP A 97 5.14 -2.02 -10.88
CA ASP A 97 6.27 -2.77 -10.33
C ASP A 97 6.33 -2.77 -8.78
N LEU A 98 5.18 -2.65 -8.13
CA LEU A 98 5.08 -2.57 -6.66
C LEU A 98 4.83 -3.93 -5.98
N ILE A 99 4.49 -4.96 -6.77
CA ILE A 99 4.25 -6.33 -6.33
C ILE A 99 4.74 -7.31 -7.40
N SER A 100 4.96 -8.56 -7.02
CA SER A 100 5.25 -9.66 -7.93
C SER A 100 3.98 -10.34 -8.43
N LEU A 101 4.04 -10.97 -9.61
CA LEU A 101 2.91 -11.71 -10.17
C LEU A 101 2.46 -12.88 -9.27
N GLU A 102 3.36 -13.43 -8.47
CA GLU A 102 3.10 -14.51 -7.52
C GLU A 102 2.36 -14.03 -6.26
N ASP A 103 2.37 -12.74 -5.97
CA ASP A 103 1.74 -12.19 -4.77
C ASP A 103 0.22 -12.37 -4.83
N GLN A 104 -0.37 -12.75 -3.70
CA GLN A 104 -1.80 -12.96 -3.54
C GLN A 104 -2.38 -11.88 -2.63
N ALA A 105 -3.61 -11.46 -2.92
CA ALA A 105 -4.32 -10.55 -2.04
C ALA A 105 -4.63 -11.29 -0.73
N ASP A 106 -4.30 -10.67 0.39
CA ASP A 106 -4.53 -11.23 1.73
C ASP A 106 -5.13 -10.17 2.65
N ILE A 107 -5.57 -10.60 3.82
CA ILE A 107 -5.91 -9.71 4.93
C ILE A 107 -4.60 -9.12 5.46
N VAL A 108 -4.43 -7.82 5.21
CA VAL A 108 -3.26 -7.05 5.61
C VAL A 108 -3.65 -6.01 6.66
N GLY A 109 -2.71 -5.65 7.51
CA GLY A 109 -2.94 -4.67 8.56
C GLY A 109 -1.78 -4.59 9.54
N GLY A 110 -1.86 -3.60 10.42
CA GLY A 110 -0.84 -3.32 11.40
C GLY A 110 -1.15 -2.06 12.20
N LEU A 111 -0.20 -1.69 13.05
CA LEU A 111 -0.26 -0.48 13.86
C LEU A 111 0.61 0.59 13.22
N GLU A 112 0.06 1.79 13.07
CA GLU A 112 0.83 3.00 12.78
C GLU A 112 1.05 3.74 14.10
N VAL A 113 2.30 4.04 14.41
CA VAL A 113 2.67 4.69 15.67
C VAL A 113 3.18 6.10 15.37
N TYR A 114 2.61 7.12 16.03
CA TYR A 114 2.87 8.56 15.76
C TYR A 114 3.74 9.24 16.79
#